data_AF-A0A183D5G4-F1
#
_entry.id   AF-A0A183D5G4-F1
#
_cell.length_a   1.000
_cell.length_b   1.000
_cell.length_c   1.000
_cell.angle_alpha   90.00
_cell.angle_beta   90.00
_cell.angle_gamma   90.00
#
_symmetry.space_group_name_H-M   'P 1'
#
loop_
_entity.id
_entity.type
_entity.pdbx_description
1 polymer ?
#
loop_
_entity_poly.entity_id
_entity_poly.type
_entity_poly.pdbx_seq_one_letter_code
_entity_poly.pdbx_strand_id
1 'polypeptide(L)'
;KGEDFDLRIRVHDDKFEIFGNQKEIHVYKTRVNIAAVEYFAVRKDVQLKGVHWGGRYYNLPFETQFPGGYLRAEERVYVYGIPKGDRFEINFLAQNGDILFHFNPRFKEKK
;
A
#
# COMPACT_ATOMS: atom_id res chain seq x y z
N LYS A 1 5.39 19.78 -16.84
CA LYS A 1 6.82 19.47 -16.59
C LYS A 1 7.21 20.17 -15.30
N GLY A 2 7.90 19.49 -14.37
CA GLY A 2 8.25 20.05 -13.07
C GLY A 2 7.22 19.78 -11.95
N GLU A 3 6.09 19.14 -12.27
CA GLU A 3 5.09 18.73 -11.30
C GLU A 3 5.53 17.46 -10.55
N ASP A 4 5.09 17.36 -9.29
CA ASP A 4 5.23 16.14 -8.51
C ASP A 4 4.40 15.00 -9.10
N PHE A 5 4.88 13.77 -8.94
CA PHE A 5 4.13 12.58 -9.30
C PHE A 5 4.38 11.43 -8.31
N ASP A 6 3.41 10.53 -8.23
CA ASP A 6 3.51 9.23 -7.54
C ASP A 6 3.43 8.13 -8.61
N LEU A 7 4.43 7.25 -8.63
CA LEU A 7 4.47 6.07 -9.51
C LEU A 7 4.54 4.82 -8.63
N ARG A 8 3.60 3.89 -8.83
CA ARG A 8 3.59 2.60 -8.14
C ARG A 8 3.53 1.48 -9.15
N ILE A 9 4.33 0.44 -8.91
CA ILE A 9 4.36 -0.76 -9.74
C ILE A 9 4.07 -1.93 -8.81
N ARG A 10 2.92 -2.59 -8.98
CA ARG A 10 2.58 -3.81 -8.28
C ARG A 10 2.94 -5.01 -9.15
N VAL A 11 3.66 -5.93 -8.54
CA VAL A 11 4.24 -7.11 -9.19
C VAL A 11 3.29 -8.30 -8.97
N HIS A 12 2.89 -8.96 -10.05
CA HIS A 12 2.13 -10.22 -10.05
C HIS A 12 2.90 -11.28 -10.83
N ASP A 13 2.51 -12.54 -10.73
CA ASP A 13 3.23 -13.66 -11.36
C ASP A 13 3.34 -13.52 -12.90
N ASP A 14 2.35 -12.89 -13.55
CA ASP A 14 2.25 -12.77 -15.00
C ASP A 14 2.19 -11.33 -15.53
N LYS A 15 2.20 -10.33 -14.65
CA LYS A 15 2.01 -8.92 -15.02
C LYS A 15 2.53 -7.93 -13.99
N PHE A 16 2.69 -6.68 -14.45
CA PHE A 16 2.85 -5.51 -13.61
C PHE A 16 1.62 -4.62 -13.73
N GLU A 17 1.00 -4.25 -12.61
CA GLU A 17 0.00 -3.18 -12.55
C GLU A 17 0.72 -1.87 -12.23
N ILE A 18 0.53 -0.86 -13.08
CA ILE A 18 1.22 0.43 -12.99
C ILE A 18 0.20 1.51 -12.67
N PHE A 19 0.47 2.24 -11.59
CA PHE A 19 -0.38 3.33 -11.10
C PHE A 19 0.38 4.64 -11.18
N GLY A 20 -0.26 5.66 -11.77
CA GLY A 20 0.20 7.04 -11.74
C GLY A 20 -0.76 7.85 -10.87
N ASN A 21 -0.22 8.57 -9.88
CA ASN A 21 -1.01 9.37 -8.93
C ASN A 21 -2.17 8.57 -8.32
N GLN A 22 -1.86 7.36 -7.84
CA GLN A 22 -2.80 6.41 -7.23
C GLN A 22 -3.93 5.88 -8.14
N LYS A 23 -3.91 6.17 -9.44
CA LYS A 23 -4.85 5.63 -10.43
C LYS A 23 -4.14 4.63 -11.33
N GLU A 24 -4.79 3.50 -11.63
CA GLU A 24 -4.26 2.55 -12.62
C GLU A 24 -4.17 3.24 -13.98
N ILE A 25 -2.97 3.20 -14.57
CA ILE A 25 -2.70 3.78 -15.89
C ILE A 25 -2.31 2.72 -16.92
N HIS A 26 -1.81 1.56 -16.47
CA HIS A 26 -1.41 0.50 -17.38
C HIS A 26 -1.28 -0.86 -16.69
N VAL A 27 -1.46 -1.93 -17.49
CA VAL A 27 -1.15 -3.31 -17.11
C VAL A 27 -0.19 -3.87 -18.14
N TYR A 28 1.02 -4.24 -17.70
CA TYR A 28 2.07 -4.80 -18.56
C TYR A 28 2.22 -6.30 -18.31
N LYS A 29 1.86 -7.13 -19.29
CA LYS A 29 2.10 -8.59 -19.21
C LYS A 29 3.59 -8.89 -19.27
N THR A 30 4.07 -9.73 -18.36
CA THR A 30 5.48 -10.13 -18.30
C THR A 30 5.87 -10.91 -19.56
N ARG A 31 7.06 -10.61 -20.10
CA ARG A 31 7.63 -11.33 -21.25
C ARG A 31 8.77 -12.29 -20.85
N VAL A 32 9.18 -12.22 -19.59
CA VAL A 32 10.25 -13.00 -18.97
C VAL A 32 9.81 -13.41 -17.57
N ASN A 33 10.49 -14.39 -16.99
CA ASN A 33 10.24 -14.79 -15.60
C ASN A 33 10.51 -13.60 -14.66
N ILE A 34 9.50 -13.23 -13.88
CA ILE A 34 9.57 -12.08 -12.98
C ILE A 34 10.56 -12.29 -11.82
N ALA A 35 10.82 -13.55 -11.46
CA ALA A 35 11.82 -13.91 -10.46
C ALA A 35 13.25 -13.55 -10.89
N ALA A 36 13.47 -13.26 -12.18
CA ALA A 36 14.76 -12.81 -12.69
C ALA A 36 15.02 -11.31 -12.47
N VAL A 37 14.05 -10.54 -11.94
CA VAL A 37 14.24 -9.11 -11.65
C VAL A 37 14.97 -8.95 -10.31
N GLU A 38 16.25 -8.59 -10.38
CA GLU A 38 17.10 -8.43 -9.18
C GLU A 38 17.30 -6.96 -8.75
N TYR A 39 17.23 -6.02 -9.70
CA TYR A 39 17.53 -4.62 -9.45
C TYR A 39 16.50 -3.70 -10.11
N PHE A 40 16.26 -2.57 -9.47
CA PHE A 40 15.52 -1.45 -10.05
C PHE A 40 16.43 -0.22 -10.05
N ALA A 41 16.32 0.59 -11.10
CA ALA A 41 17.09 1.83 -11.22
C ALA A 41 16.20 2.95 -11.73
N VAL A 42 16.29 4.11 -11.08
CA VAL A 42 15.76 5.37 -11.59
C VAL A 42 16.92 6.16 -12.16
N ARG A 43 16.76 6.71 -13.36
CA ARG A 43 17.81 7.44 -14.08
C ARG A 43 17.24 8.71 -14.69
N LYS A 44 18.13 9.67 -14.95
CA LYS A 44 17.85 10.95 -15.62
C LYS A 44 17.02 11.91 -14.75
N ASP A 45 16.27 12.80 -15.41
CA ASP A 45 15.73 14.04 -14.87
C ASP A 45 14.51 13.81 -13.95
N VAL A 46 14.78 13.34 -12.74
CA VAL A 46 13.79 13.23 -11.66
C VAL A 46 14.46 13.49 -10.32
N GLN A 47 13.81 14.31 -9.49
CA GLN A 47 14.17 14.46 -8.09
C GLN A 47 13.35 13.46 -7.27
N LEU A 48 14.02 12.47 -6.67
CA LEU A 48 13.36 11.49 -5.82
C LEU A 48 13.11 12.05 -4.43
N LYS A 49 11.84 12.08 -4.01
CA LYS A 49 11.45 12.42 -2.62
C LYS A 49 11.38 11.20 -1.70
N GLY A 50 11.14 10.02 -2.27
CA GLY A 50 11.09 8.78 -1.53
C GLY A 50 10.99 7.57 -2.46
N VAL A 51 11.57 6.47 -2.02
CA VAL A 51 11.46 5.16 -2.67
C VAL A 51 11.16 4.15 -1.58
N HIS A 52 10.15 3.31 -1.81
CA HIS A 52 9.76 2.24 -0.90
C HIS A 52 9.34 1.03 -1.74
N TRP A 53 9.77 -0.15 -1.33
CA TRP A 53 9.35 -1.43 -1.91
C TRP A 53 9.03 -2.41 -0.79
N GLY A 54 8.15 -3.36 -1.08
CA GLY A 54 7.70 -4.36 -0.12
C GLY A 54 6.20 -4.59 -0.24
N GLY A 55 5.61 -5.07 0.85
CA GLY A 55 4.24 -5.55 0.85
C GLY A 55 4.11 -6.95 0.27
N ARG A 56 2.90 -7.48 0.35
CA ARG A 56 2.52 -8.82 -0.12
C ARG A 56 1.03 -8.83 -0.44
N TYR A 57 0.53 -9.99 -0.87
CA TYR A 57 -0.91 -10.22 -0.84
C TYR A 57 -1.38 -10.36 0.61
N TYR A 58 -2.23 -9.43 1.04
CA TYR A 58 -2.91 -9.51 2.33
C TYR A 58 -4.31 -10.07 2.10
N ASN A 59 -4.59 -11.23 2.70
CA ASN A 59 -5.94 -11.77 2.74
C ASN A 59 -6.77 -10.95 3.73
N LEU A 60 -7.96 -10.53 3.31
CA LEU A 60 -8.89 -9.77 4.14
C LEU A 60 -9.99 -10.70 4.69
N PRO A 61 -10.42 -10.54 5.95
CA PRO A 61 -9.90 -9.59 6.94
C PRO A 61 -8.46 -9.93 7.36
N PHE A 62 -7.66 -8.88 7.59
CA PHE A 62 -6.25 -9.02 7.99
C PHE A 62 -6.11 -8.58 9.44
N GLU A 63 -5.48 -9.44 10.24
CA GLU A 63 -5.16 -9.18 11.64
C GLU A 63 -3.71 -9.58 11.92
N THR A 64 -3.00 -8.75 12.69
CA THR A 64 -1.62 -9.02 13.13
C THR A 64 -1.34 -8.27 14.41
N GLN A 65 -0.41 -8.79 15.21
CA GLN A 65 0.15 -8.06 16.35
C GLN A 65 1.23 -7.09 15.88
N PHE A 66 1.41 -5.99 16.62
CA PHE A 66 2.60 -5.14 16.47
C PHE A 66 3.84 -5.91 16.92
N PRO A 67 5.02 -5.70 16.30
CA PRO A 67 6.27 -6.25 16.80
C PRO A 67 6.48 -5.87 18.29
N GLY A 68 6.68 -6.87 19.14
CA GLY A 68 6.79 -6.68 20.60
C GLY A 68 5.47 -6.52 21.34
N GLY A 69 4.32 -6.52 20.64
CA GLY A 69 2.98 -6.51 21.24
C GLY A 69 2.41 -5.14 21.56
N TYR A 70 3.08 -4.05 21.16
CA TYR A 70 2.65 -2.66 21.41
C TYR A 70 3.15 -1.72 20.31
N LEU A 71 2.52 -0.54 20.23
CA LEU A 71 2.97 0.60 19.45
C LEU A 71 3.47 1.67 20.43
N ARG A 72 4.71 2.15 20.26
CA ARG A 72 5.29 3.18 21.12
C ARG A 72 4.80 4.57 20.71
N ALA A 73 4.93 5.51 21.63
CA ALA A 73 4.79 6.93 21.29
C ALA A 73 5.71 7.26 20.10
N GLU A 74 5.21 8.10 19.19
CA GLU A 74 5.90 8.57 17.96
C GLU A 74 6.10 7.52 16.85
N GLU A 75 5.81 6.23 17.10
CA GLU A 75 5.79 5.23 16.03
C GLU A 75 4.62 5.45 15.07
N ARG A 76 4.82 5.06 13.81
CA ARG A 76 3.87 5.30 12.72
C ARG A 76 3.50 3.99 12.05
N VAL A 77 2.21 3.83 11.78
CA VAL A 77 1.67 2.71 11.01
C VAL A 77 1.26 3.23 9.64
N TYR A 78 1.88 2.69 8.59
CA TYR A 78 1.55 3.01 7.21
C TYR A 78 0.71 1.89 6.60
N VAL A 79 -0.51 2.21 6.18
CA VAL A 79 -1.42 1.27 5.50
C VAL A 79 -1.63 1.74 4.07
N TYR A 80 -1.23 0.92 3.10
CA TYR A 80 -1.44 1.16 1.67
C TYR A 80 -2.50 0.19 1.16
N GLY A 81 -3.57 0.73 0.57
CA GLY A 81 -4.64 -0.10 0.03
C GLY A 81 -5.51 0.69 -0.96
N ILE A 82 -6.23 -0.05 -1.80
CA ILE A 82 -7.28 0.49 -2.66
C ILE A 82 -8.61 0.11 -2.01
N PRO A 83 -9.42 1.08 -1.56
CA PRO A 83 -10.70 0.78 -0.94
C PRO A 83 -11.61 0.08 -1.96
N LYS A 84 -12.32 -0.95 -1.50
CA LYS A 84 -13.32 -1.70 -2.28
C LYS A 84 -14.63 -1.72 -1.50
N GLY A 85 -15.75 -1.69 -2.22
CA GLY A 85 -17.08 -1.64 -1.61
C GLY A 85 -17.44 -0.28 -1.02
N ASP A 86 -18.42 -0.27 -0.12
CA ASP A 86 -19.03 0.96 0.40
C ASP A 86 -18.37 1.51 1.68
N ARG A 87 -17.56 0.69 2.35
CA ARG A 87 -16.82 1.06 3.57
C ARG A 87 -15.60 0.16 3.77
N PHE A 88 -14.66 0.59 4.60
CA PHE A 88 -13.63 -0.27 5.18
C PHE A 88 -13.31 0.16 6.60
N GLU A 89 -12.59 -0.66 7.36
CA GLU A 89 -12.16 -0.30 8.70
C GLU A 89 -10.71 -0.71 8.99
N ILE A 90 -10.06 0.06 9.86
CA ILE A 90 -8.76 -0.22 10.45
C ILE A 90 -8.93 -0.01 11.96
N ASN A 91 -8.71 -1.09 12.72
CA ASN A 91 -8.83 -1.08 14.18
C ASN A 91 -7.47 -1.34 14.82
N PHE A 92 -7.13 -0.58 15.86
CA PHE A 92 -6.07 -0.97 16.80
C PHE A 92 -6.72 -1.49 18.06
N LEU A 93 -6.35 -2.72 18.41
CA LEU A 93 -6.93 -3.45 19.53
C LEU A 93 -5.94 -3.52 20.70
N ALA A 94 -6.45 -3.38 21.92
CA ALA A 94 -5.73 -3.76 23.12
C ALA A 94 -5.72 -5.29 23.28
N GLN A 95 -4.85 -5.80 24.16
CA GLN A 95 -4.76 -7.24 24.44
C GLN A 95 -6.05 -7.85 24.99
N ASN A 96 -6.89 -7.04 25.65
CA ASN A 96 -8.19 -7.45 26.17
C ASN A 96 -9.33 -7.36 25.13
N GLY A 97 -9.03 -6.96 23.88
CA GLY A 97 -10.01 -6.83 22.80
C GLY A 97 -10.63 -5.43 22.66
N ASP A 98 -10.30 -4.48 23.54
CA ASP A 98 -10.82 -3.11 23.43
C ASP A 98 -10.33 -2.43 22.15
N ILE A 99 -11.20 -1.68 21.49
CA ILE A 99 -10.85 -0.89 20.32
C ILE A 99 -10.26 0.45 20.77
N LEU A 100 -8.94 0.57 20.72
CA LEU A 100 -8.20 1.78 21.09
C LEU A 100 -8.28 2.86 19.99
N PHE A 101 -8.41 2.43 18.74
CA PHE A 101 -8.55 3.31 17.58
C PHE A 101 -9.45 2.63 16.55
N HIS A 102 -10.44 3.36 16.06
CA HIS A 102 -11.38 2.92 15.02
C HIS A 102 -11.38 3.92 13.87
N PHE A 103 -10.81 3.54 12.74
CA PHE A 103 -10.90 4.31 11.51
C PHE A 103 -11.82 3.59 10.53
N ASN A 104 -13.00 4.15 10.27
CA ASN A 104 -14.03 3.50 9.44
C ASN A 104 -14.61 4.43 8.37
N PRO A 105 -13.90 4.66 7.25
CA PRO A 105 -14.46 5.43 6.15
C PRO A 105 -15.68 4.74 5.54
N ARG A 106 -16.76 5.51 5.36
CA ARG A 106 -18.03 5.07 4.77
C ARG A 106 -18.38 5.98 3.60
N PHE A 107 -18.28 5.47 2.37
CA PHE A 107 -18.36 6.30 1.17
C PHE A 107 -19.76 6.82 0.88
N LYS A 108 -20.80 6.12 1.35
CA LYS A 108 -22.21 6.48 1.19
C LYS A 108 -22.73 7.49 2.22
N GLU A 109 -22.00 7.73 3.30
CA GLU A 109 -22.41 8.65 4.38
C GLU A 109 -21.89 10.07 4.16
N LYS A 110 -21.30 10.34 2.99
CA LYS A 110 -20.86 11.68 2.62
C LYS A 110 -22.07 12.61 2.52
N LYS A 111 -22.06 13.68 3.32
CA LYS A 111 -22.86 14.89 3.07
C LYS A 111 -22.19 15.75 2.01
#